data_AF-A0A7V1AM64-F1
#
_entry.id   AF-A0A7V1AM64-F1
#
_cell.length_a   1.000
_cell.length_b   1.000
_cell.length_c   1.000
_cell.angle_alpha   90.00
_cell.angle_beta   90.00
_cell.angle_gamma   90.00
#
_symmetry.space_group_name_H-M   'P 1'
#
loop_
_entity.id
_entity.type
_entity.pdbx_description
1 polymer ?
#
loop_
_entity_poly.entity_id
_entity_poly.type
_entity_poly.pdbx_seq_one_letter_code
_entity_poly.pdbx_strand_id
1 'polypeptide(L)'
;MIKEMFSYKGKLAHLVPEKQIKAYSNLHRFLCKKQAAHEIPTHASDYLCGNELAKKIYQKKYFLKDLNGNLLESRPEDTFVRISAAIASVEPDEDKQKEWSLAFYKDLYDGVFVPGGRVIAGAGDLYRLKTLANCFASLIEGDNIESIYKSAYECARTYSFGG
;
A
#
# COMPACT_ATOMS: atom_id res chain seq x y z
N MET A 1 -13.94 -3.44 -9.34
CA MET A 1 -12.63 -3.37 -10.04
C MET A 1 -11.71 -2.35 -9.36
N ILE A 2 -10.36 -2.48 -9.45
CA ILE A 2 -9.43 -1.51 -8.83
C ILE A 2 -9.66 -0.06 -9.30
N LYS A 3 -10.22 0.15 -10.49
CA LYS A 3 -10.61 1.47 -11.00
C LYS A 3 -11.65 2.18 -10.11
N GLU A 4 -12.58 1.43 -9.51
CA GLU A 4 -13.62 1.98 -8.63
C GLU A 4 -13.03 2.54 -7.34
N MET A 5 -11.86 2.04 -6.91
CA MET A 5 -11.16 2.54 -5.72
C MET A 5 -10.78 4.01 -5.87
N PHE A 6 -10.35 4.44 -7.05
CA PHE A 6 -9.93 5.82 -7.29
C PHE A 6 -11.09 6.81 -7.30
N SER A 7 -12.32 6.33 -7.52
CA SER A 7 -13.54 7.14 -7.46
C SER A 7 -14.19 7.12 -6.06
N TYR A 8 -13.69 6.28 -5.15
CA TYR A 8 -14.25 6.15 -3.82
C TYR A 8 -13.84 7.33 -2.93
N LYS A 9 -14.82 8.07 -2.43
CA LYS A 9 -14.62 9.17 -1.48
C LYS A 9 -14.80 8.68 -0.03
N GLY A 10 -13.80 7.95 0.46
CA GLY A 10 -13.74 7.46 1.84
C GLY A 10 -13.05 8.43 2.81
N LYS A 11 -12.93 8.03 4.09
CA LYS A 11 -12.21 8.81 5.12
C LYS A 11 -10.78 9.18 4.70
N LEU A 12 -10.07 8.28 4.03
CA LEU A 12 -8.71 8.53 3.54
C LEU A 12 -8.69 9.52 2.35
N ALA A 13 -9.71 9.51 1.48
CA ALA A 13 -9.80 10.42 0.35
C ALA A 13 -9.93 11.90 0.79
N HIS A 14 -10.36 12.16 2.02
CA HIS A 14 -10.36 13.50 2.61
C HIS A 14 -8.99 13.94 3.16
N LEU A 15 -8.08 12.98 3.43
CA LEU A 15 -6.74 13.25 3.96
C LEU A 15 -5.68 13.34 2.87
N VAL A 16 -5.91 12.68 1.72
CA VAL A 16 -4.97 12.67 0.59
C VAL A 16 -5.44 13.68 -0.46
N PRO A 17 -4.57 14.61 -0.92
CA PRO A 17 -4.95 15.60 -1.93
C PRO A 17 -5.42 14.96 -3.25
N GLU A 18 -6.45 15.53 -3.89
CA GLU A 18 -6.98 15.02 -5.17
C GLU A 18 -5.92 14.94 -6.27
N LYS A 19 -4.98 15.90 -6.30
CA LYS A 19 -3.82 15.88 -7.22
C LYS A 19 -3.02 14.59 -7.06
N GLN A 20 -2.78 14.15 -5.83
CA GLN A 20 -2.02 12.94 -5.54
C GLN A 20 -2.81 11.68 -5.89
N ILE A 21 -4.12 11.64 -5.62
CA ILE A 21 -4.99 10.52 -6.04
C ILE A 21 -4.96 10.37 -7.57
N LYS A 22 -5.00 11.49 -8.30
CA LYS A 22 -4.90 11.51 -9.77
C LYS A 22 -3.53 11.02 -10.25
N ALA A 23 -2.44 11.48 -9.63
CA ALA A 23 -1.08 11.02 -9.92
C ALA A 23 -0.96 9.50 -9.70
N TYR A 24 -1.42 9.00 -8.55
CA TYR A 24 -1.45 7.57 -8.24
C TYR A 24 -2.26 6.78 -9.27
N SER A 25 -3.46 7.23 -9.64
CA SER A 25 -4.28 6.55 -10.67
C SER A 25 -3.60 6.48 -12.03
N ASN A 26 -2.90 7.56 -12.42
CA ASN A 26 -2.17 7.61 -13.68
C ASN A 26 -0.96 6.68 -13.67
N LEU A 27 -0.19 6.66 -12.58
CA LEU A 27 0.96 5.77 -12.40
C LEU A 27 0.54 4.30 -12.37
N HIS A 28 -0.53 3.98 -11.65
CA HIS A 28 -1.06 2.62 -11.62
C HIS A 28 -1.45 2.16 -13.03
N ARG A 29 -2.13 3.02 -13.81
CA ARG A 29 -2.47 2.71 -15.21
C ARG A 29 -1.23 2.57 -16.09
N PHE A 30 -0.23 3.41 -15.89
CA PHE A 30 1.05 3.36 -16.61
C PHE A 30 1.79 2.04 -16.36
N LEU A 31 1.95 1.65 -15.09
CA LEU A 31 2.61 0.39 -14.73
C LEU A 31 1.82 -0.83 -15.22
N CYS A 32 0.49 -0.87 -15.10
CA CYS A 32 -0.31 -1.96 -15.67
C CYS A 32 -0.13 -2.09 -17.19
N LYS A 33 -0.03 -0.96 -17.91
CA LYS A 33 0.25 -0.99 -19.36
C LYS A 33 1.63 -1.56 -19.66
N LYS A 34 2.65 -1.10 -18.93
CA LYS A 34 4.03 -1.63 -19.04
C LYS A 34 4.07 -3.14 -18.75
N GLN A 35 3.35 -3.58 -17.73
CA GLN A 35 3.23 -4.99 -17.35
C GLN A 35 2.59 -5.83 -18.47
N ALA A 36 1.47 -5.34 -19.03
CA ALA A 36 0.77 -6.02 -20.13
C ALA A 36 1.56 -6.04 -21.44
N ALA A 37 2.41 -5.02 -21.67
CA ALA A 37 3.32 -4.95 -22.80
C ALA A 37 4.63 -5.71 -22.58
N HIS A 38 4.82 -6.38 -21.43
CA HIS A 38 6.06 -7.04 -21.04
C HIS A 38 7.30 -6.12 -21.02
N GLU A 39 7.10 -4.82 -20.80
CA GLU A 39 8.17 -3.82 -20.69
C GLU A 39 8.75 -3.73 -19.26
N ILE A 40 8.06 -4.31 -18.27
CA ILE A 40 8.57 -4.54 -16.92
C ILE A 40 8.46 -6.03 -16.58
N PRO A 41 9.36 -6.57 -15.75
CA PRO A 41 9.46 -8.01 -15.54
C PRO A 41 8.22 -8.55 -14.82
N THR A 42 7.78 -9.74 -15.23
CA THR A 42 6.69 -10.51 -14.63
C THR A 42 7.04 -11.98 -14.69
N HIS A 43 6.53 -12.78 -13.75
CA HIS A 43 6.71 -14.22 -13.86
C HIS A 43 5.65 -14.81 -14.81
N ALA A 44 6.09 -15.68 -15.71
CA ALA A 44 5.23 -16.30 -16.73
C ALA A 44 4.13 -17.19 -16.12
N SER A 45 4.39 -17.80 -14.97
CA SER A 45 3.48 -18.73 -14.30
C SER A 45 3.17 -18.32 -12.86
N ASP A 46 4.19 -18.24 -12.00
CA ASP A 46 4.02 -17.98 -10.57
C ASP A 46 5.28 -17.33 -9.97
N TYR A 47 5.16 -16.08 -9.52
CA TYR A 47 6.21 -15.38 -8.76
C TYR A 47 6.58 -16.11 -7.47
N LEU A 48 5.62 -16.80 -6.84
CA LEU A 48 5.79 -17.48 -5.56
C LEU A 48 6.33 -18.91 -5.72
N CYS A 49 6.62 -19.36 -6.94
CA CYS A 49 7.20 -20.68 -7.24
C CYS A 49 6.49 -21.84 -6.53
N GLY A 50 5.15 -21.82 -6.47
CA GLY A 50 4.37 -22.88 -5.82
C GLY A 50 4.31 -22.80 -4.29
N ASN A 51 4.83 -21.76 -3.66
CA ASN A 51 4.84 -21.63 -2.19
C ASN A 51 3.44 -21.36 -1.63
N GLU A 52 2.80 -22.41 -1.13
CA GLU A 52 1.43 -22.37 -0.59
C GLU A 52 1.27 -21.46 0.63
N LEU A 53 2.30 -21.36 1.49
CA LEU A 53 2.26 -20.45 2.64
C LEU A 53 2.27 -18.99 2.16
N ALA A 54 3.17 -18.66 1.23
CA ALA A 54 3.26 -17.32 0.67
C ALA A 54 1.96 -16.93 -0.06
N LYS A 55 1.39 -17.84 -0.88
CA LYS A 55 0.09 -17.62 -1.54
C LYS A 55 -1.02 -17.28 -0.53
N LYS A 56 -1.12 -18.06 0.56
CA LYS A 56 -2.09 -17.80 1.63
C LYS A 56 -1.84 -16.47 2.34
N ILE A 57 -0.58 -16.09 2.57
CA ILE A 57 -0.23 -14.81 3.17
C ILE A 57 -0.67 -13.66 2.25
N TYR A 58 -0.37 -13.72 0.95
CA TYR A 58 -0.78 -12.69 0.01
C TYR A 58 -2.30 -12.54 -0.04
N GLN A 59 -3.05 -13.63 -0.26
CA GLN A 59 -4.52 -13.60 -0.32
C GLN A 59 -5.18 -13.09 0.96
N LYS A 60 -4.62 -13.44 2.13
CA LYS A 60 -5.21 -13.05 3.42
C LYS A 60 -4.80 -11.65 3.84
N LYS A 61 -3.53 -11.27 3.66
CA LYS A 61 -2.92 -10.10 4.30
C LYS A 61 -2.52 -8.97 3.35
N TYR A 62 -2.14 -9.26 2.10
CA TYR A 62 -1.48 -8.26 1.24
C TYR A 62 -2.29 -7.85 0.02
N PHE A 63 -3.02 -8.78 -0.59
CA PHE A 63 -3.88 -8.46 -1.72
C PHE A 63 -4.97 -7.48 -1.31
N LEU A 64 -5.07 -6.42 -2.10
CA LEU A 64 -6.09 -5.41 -1.93
C LEU A 64 -7.48 -6.04 -2.09
N LYS A 65 -8.42 -5.63 -1.24
CA LYS A 65 -9.82 -6.07 -1.29
C LYS A 65 -10.75 -4.89 -1.46
N ASP A 66 -11.82 -5.07 -2.24
CA ASP A 66 -12.91 -4.11 -2.31
C ASP A 66 -13.69 -4.07 -0.99
N LEU A 67 -14.72 -3.22 -0.91
CA LEU A 67 -15.57 -3.07 0.28
C LEU A 67 -16.41 -4.32 0.59
N ASN A 68 -16.64 -5.19 -0.39
CA ASN A 68 -17.36 -6.46 -0.24
C ASN A 68 -16.44 -7.61 0.15
N GLY A 69 -15.12 -7.36 0.23
CA GLY A 69 -14.12 -8.36 0.59
C GLY A 69 -13.55 -9.15 -0.59
N ASN A 70 -13.92 -8.82 -1.84
CA ASN A 70 -13.39 -9.50 -3.02
C ASN A 70 -11.95 -9.04 -3.30
N LEU A 71 -11.10 -9.98 -3.72
CA LEU A 71 -9.72 -9.69 -4.11
C LEU A 71 -9.70 -8.86 -5.40
N LEU A 72 -8.97 -7.75 -5.35
CA LEU A 72 -8.71 -6.88 -6.51
C LEU A 72 -7.35 -7.18 -7.17
N GLU A 73 -6.52 -7.97 -6.49
CA GLU A 73 -5.18 -8.39 -6.92
C GLU A 73 -5.12 -9.91 -6.93
N SER A 74 -4.40 -10.46 -7.90
CA SER A 74 -4.36 -11.90 -8.17
C SER A 74 -2.97 -12.52 -8.01
N ARG A 75 -1.92 -11.71 -8.18
CA ARG A 75 -0.52 -12.10 -8.10
C ARG A 75 0.32 -11.03 -7.39
N PRO A 76 1.47 -11.38 -6.77
CA PRO A 76 2.34 -10.42 -6.09
C PRO A 76 2.71 -9.20 -6.93
N GLU A 77 2.89 -9.38 -8.25
CA GLU A 77 3.24 -8.28 -9.14
C GLU A 77 2.15 -7.21 -9.23
N ASP A 78 0.87 -7.57 -9.05
CA ASP A 78 -0.22 -6.60 -8.98
C ASP A 78 -0.08 -5.73 -7.71
N THR A 79 0.30 -6.35 -6.58
CA THR A 79 0.62 -5.65 -5.34
C THR A 79 1.84 -4.74 -5.51
N PHE A 80 2.86 -5.15 -6.25
CA PHE A 80 4.03 -4.32 -6.54
C PHE A 80 3.66 -3.10 -7.38
N VAL A 81 2.81 -3.25 -8.40
CA VAL A 81 2.26 -2.11 -9.17
C VAL A 81 1.56 -1.12 -8.24
N ARG A 82 0.68 -1.59 -7.36
CA ARG A 82 -0.03 -0.73 -6.41
C ARG A 82 0.94 0.03 -5.51
N ILE A 83 1.85 -0.66 -4.85
CA ILE A 83 2.77 -0.06 -3.88
C ILE A 83 3.66 0.97 -4.57
N SER A 84 4.26 0.62 -5.69
CA SER A 84 5.17 1.51 -6.43
C SER A 84 4.46 2.75 -6.95
N ALA A 85 3.26 2.61 -7.51
CA ALA A 85 2.48 3.75 -7.96
C ALA A 85 2.02 4.64 -6.80
N ALA A 86 1.64 4.05 -5.66
CA ALA A 86 1.18 4.81 -4.50
C ALA A 86 2.32 5.61 -3.88
N ILE A 87 3.49 4.99 -3.67
CA ILE A 87 4.65 5.65 -3.07
C ILE A 87 5.20 6.72 -4.02
N ALA A 88 5.37 6.42 -5.31
CA ALA A 88 5.90 7.39 -6.26
C ALA A 88 4.95 8.57 -6.52
N SER A 89 3.66 8.51 -6.13
CA SER A 89 2.70 9.60 -6.36
C SER A 89 3.01 10.92 -5.66
N VAL A 90 3.88 10.90 -4.64
CA VAL A 90 4.32 12.09 -3.91
C VAL A 90 5.47 12.82 -4.58
N GLU A 91 6.11 12.21 -5.58
CA GLU A 91 7.24 12.79 -6.30
C GLU A 91 6.82 14.08 -7.02
N PRO A 92 7.75 15.06 -7.16
CA PRO A 92 7.42 16.45 -7.45
C PRO A 92 6.76 16.67 -8.82
N ASP A 93 7.13 15.87 -9.81
CA ASP A 93 6.69 15.99 -11.20
C ASP A 93 6.43 14.62 -11.84
N GLU A 94 5.74 14.61 -12.98
CA GLU A 94 5.32 13.37 -13.64
C GLU A 94 6.49 12.49 -14.12
N ASP A 95 7.64 13.08 -14.45
CA ASP A 95 8.79 12.33 -14.94
C ASP A 95 9.46 11.61 -13.77
N LYS A 96 9.64 12.30 -12.64
CA LYS A 96 10.12 11.68 -11.38
C LYS A 96 9.15 10.64 -10.85
N GLN A 97 7.85 10.90 -10.92
CA GLN A 97 6.82 9.94 -10.57
C GLN A 97 6.95 8.64 -11.38
N LYS A 98 7.13 8.74 -12.71
CA LYS A 98 7.31 7.56 -13.57
C LYS A 98 8.64 6.85 -13.29
N GLU A 99 9.74 7.61 -13.22
CA GLU A 99 11.09 7.11 -12.92
C GLU A 99 11.10 6.27 -11.63
N TRP A 100 10.64 6.85 -10.53
CA TRP A 100 10.61 6.18 -9.24
C TRP A 100 9.59 5.04 -9.19
N SER A 101 8.43 5.16 -9.85
CA SER A 101 7.47 4.06 -9.89
C SER A 101 8.04 2.79 -10.55
N LEU A 102 8.90 2.95 -11.58
CA LEU A 102 9.59 1.84 -12.23
C LEU A 102 10.70 1.28 -11.35
N ALA A 103 11.49 2.15 -10.73
CA ALA A 103 12.56 1.74 -9.81
C ALA A 103 12.01 0.94 -8.62
N PHE A 104 10.99 1.45 -7.94
CA PHE A 104 10.35 0.75 -6.81
C PHE A 104 9.72 -0.57 -7.23
N TYR A 105 9.09 -0.62 -8.42
CA TYR A 105 8.54 -1.89 -8.93
C TYR A 105 9.65 -2.93 -9.10
N LYS A 106 10.76 -2.53 -9.72
CA LYS A 106 11.91 -3.40 -9.94
C LYS A 106 12.50 -3.90 -8.62
N ASP A 107 12.70 -3.03 -7.63
CA ASP A 107 13.28 -3.41 -6.34
C ASP A 107 12.39 -4.38 -5.56
N LEU A 108 11.06 -4.19 -5.62
CA LEU A 108 10.08 -5.11 -5.04
C LEU A 108 10.07 -6.46 -5.77
N TYR A 109 10.14 -6.43 -7.11
CA TYR A 109 10.13 -7.62 -7.96
C TYR A 109 11.41 -8.46 -7.81
N ASP A 110 12.57 -7.81 -7.71
CA ASP A 110 13.85 -8.51 -7.52
C ASP A 110 14.05 -8.96 -6.06
N GLY A 111 13.18 -8.52 -5.15
CA GLY A 111 13.28 -8.82 -3.72
C GLY A 111 14.46 -8.15 -3.01
N VAL A 112 15.09 -7.15 -3.63
CA VAL A 112 16.20 -6.38 -3.05
C VAL A 112 15.73 -5.56 -1.84
N PHE A 113 14.45 -5.15 -1.86
CA PHE A 113 13.82 -4.46 -0.74
C PHE A 113 12.40 -4.99 -0.51
N VAL A 114 12.07 -5.26 0.75
CA VAL A 114 10.72 -5.65 1.17
C VAL A 114 10.28 -4.71 2.30
N PRO A 115 9.27 -3.86 2.10
CA PRO A 115 8.81 -2.96 3.14
C PRO A 115 8.06 -3.72 4.23
N GLY A 116 7.92 -3.11 5.40
CA GLY A 116 7.17 -3.72 6.49
C GLY A 116 5.71 -4.04 6.11
N GLY A 117 5.14 -5.06 6.74
CA GLY A 117 3.85 -5.63 6.33
C GLY A 117 2.69 -4.63 6.27
N ARG A 118 2.71 -3.56 7.08
CA ARG A 118 1.69 -2.48 7.03
C ARG A 118 1.73 -1.69 5.73
N VAL A 119 2.93 -1.43 5.20
CA VAL A 119 3.10 -0.78 3.90
C VAL A 119 2.55 -1.67 2.80
N ILE A 120 2.89 -2.97 2.80
CA ILE A 120 2.41 -3.92 1.78
C ILE A 120 0.87 -3.99 1.77
N ALA A 121 0.27 -4.11 2.96
CA ALA A 121 -1.17 -4.26 3.13
C ALA A 121 -1.99 -2.95 2.98
N GLY A 122 -1.34 -1.79 3.05
CA GLY A 122 -2.01 -0.50 3.18
C GLY A 122 -1.68 0.52 2.09
N ALA A 123 -0.48 0.50 1.52
CA ALA A 123 -0.08 1.50 0.54
C ALA A 123 -1.00 1.45 -0.69
N GLY A 124 -1.63 2.57 -1.02
CA GLY A 124 -2.55 2.68 -2.15
C GLY A 124 -3.95 2.10 -1.92
N ASP A 125 -4.32 1.63 -0.71
CA ASP A 125 -5.70 1.24 -0.36
C ASP A 125 -6.53 2.50 -0.05
N LEU A 126 -7.28 3.01 -1.03
CA LEU A 126 -8.14 4.20 -0.82
C LEU A 126 -9.47 3.88 -0.14
N TYR A 127 -9.83 2.60 0.02
CA TYR A 127 -11.06 2.20 0.71
C TYR A 127 -10.94 2.34 2.22
N ARG A 128 -9.75 2.14 2.79
CA ARG A 128 -9.55 2.01 4.24
C ARG A 128 -8.42 2.92 4.72
N LEU A 129 -8.70 3.70 5.75
CA LEU A 129 -7.67 4.45 6.46
C LEU A 129 -6.86 3.49 7.35
N LYS A 130 -5.57 3.34 7.04
CA LYS A 130 -4.61 2.50 7.77
C LYS A 130 -3.33 3.30 7.96
N THR A 131 -2.60 3.01 9.04
CA THR A 131 -1.22 3.49 9.13
C THR A 131 -0.29 2.66 8.24
N LEU A 132 0.73 3.30 7.69
CA LEU A 132 1.82 2.64 6.97
C LEU A 132 3.07 2.45 7.84
N ALA A 133 3.10 3.06 9.03
CA ALA A 133 4.18 2.85 10.00
C ALA A 133 3.93 1.56 10.81
N ASN A 134 5.00 0.85 11.16
CA ASN A 134 4.91 -0.38 11.95
C ASN A 134 5.26 -0.18 13.43
N CYS A 135 5.98 0.90 13.76
CA CYS A 135 6.55 1.10 15.08
C CYS A 135 6.05 2.41 15.66
N PHE A 136 5.56 2.35 16.90
CA PHE A 136 5.06 3.50 17.65
C PHE A 136 5.61 3.43 19.07
N ALA A 137 5.88 4.61 19.63
CA ALA A 137 6.15 4.78 21.05
C ALA A 137 5.25 5.92 21.53
N SER A 138 4.49 5.70 22.60
CA SER A 138 3.76 6.75 23.31
C SER A 138 4.50 7.03 24.62
N LEU A 139 4.74 8.31 24.89
CA LEU A 139 5.37 8.76 26.11
C LEU A 139 4.29 8.98 27.17
N ILE A 140 4.58 8.59 28.41
CA ILE A 140 3.79 9.02 29.55
C ILE A 140 4.35 10.38 29.98
N GLU A 141 3.58 11.45 29.73
CA GLU A 141 4.06 12.84 29.89
C GLU A 141 4.44 13.22 31.33
N GLY A 142 3.87 12.56 32.33
CA GLY A 142 4.15 12.80 33.74
C GLY A 142 3.84 11.59 34.61
N ASP A 143 4.43 11.55 35.80
CA ASP A 143 4.22 10.48 36.77
C ASP A 143 2.91 10.67 37.55
N ASN A 144 1.79 10.59 36.83
CA ASN A 144 0.44 10.68 37.38
C ASN A 144 -0.55 9.81 36.59
N ILE A 145 -1.70 9.57 37.20
CA ILE A 145 -2.72 8.66 36.67
C ILE A 145 -3.32 9.20 35.36
N GLU A 146 -3.52 10.52 35.25
CA GLU A 146 -4.06 11.17 34.06
C GLU A 146 -3.17 10.96 32.83
N SER A 147 -1.85 11.12 32.99
CA SER A 147 -0.85 10.89 31.95
C SER A 147 -0.80 9.42 31.52
N ILE A 148 -0.94 8.47 32.45
CA ILE A 148 -1.03 7.03 32.14
C ILE A 148 -2.26 6.75 31.26
N TYR A 149 -3.44 7.25 31.65
CA TYR A 149 -4.66 7.01 30.88
C TYR A 149 -4.66 7.71 29.51
N LYS A 150 -4.03 8.89 29.40
CA LYS A 150 -3.82 9.55 28.10
C LYS A 150 -2.96 8.70 27.17
N SER A 151 -1.83 8.20 27.65
CA SER A 151 -0.95 7.31 26.84
C SER A 151 -1.68 6.01 26.45
N ALA A 152 -2.45 5.42 27.36
CA ALA A 152 -3.26 4.24 27.06
C ALA A 152 -4.30 4.52 25.96
N TYR A 153 -4.96 5.68 26.00
CA TYR A 153 -5.87 6.14 24.95
C TYR A 153 -5.15 6.29 23.60
N GLU A 154 -3.98 6.92 23.56
CA GLU A 154 -3.18 7.07 22.34
C GLU A 154 -2.74 5.71 21.76
N CYS A 155 -2.29 4.78 22.60
CA CYS A 155 -1.98 3.41 22.21
C CYS A 155 -3.20 2.71 21.59
N ALA A 156 -4.39 2.85 22.20
CA ALA A 156 -5.62 2.29 21.65
C ALA A 156 -6.00 2.92 20.30
N ARG A 157 -5.81 4.24 20.14
CA ARG A 157 -6.02 4.93 18.86
C ARG A 157 -5.06 4.41 17.78
N THR A 158 -3.78 4.30 18.10
CA THR A 158 -2.75 3.74 17.22
C THR A 158 -3.11 2.31 16.78
N TYR A 159 -3.45 1.44 17.72
CA TYR A 159 -3.88 0.07 17.44
C TYR A 159 -5.10 0.00 16.51
N SER A 160 -6.06 0.93 16.67
CA SER A 160 -7.27 0.97 15.83
C SER A 160 -6.99 1.25 14.34
N PHE A 161 -5.86 1.90 14.03
CA PHE A 161 -5.40 2.13 12.65
C PHE A 161 -4.43 1.04 12.15
N GLY A 162 -4.15 0.03 12.99
CA GLY A 162 -3.18 -1.02 12.73
C GLY A 162 -1.75 -0.64 13.08
N GLY A 163 -1.52 0.27 14.01
CA GLY A 163 -0.19 0.47 14.60
C GLY A 163 0.11 -0.49 15.74
#